data_AF-A0A0Q8QRF3-F1
#
_entry.id   AF-A0A0Q8QRF3-F1
#
_cell.length_a   1.000
_cell.length_b   1.000
_cell.length_c   1.000
_cell.angle_alpha   90.00
_cell.angle_beta   90.00
_cell.angle_gamma   90.00
#
_symmetry.space_group_name_H-M   'P 1'
#
loop_
_entity.id
_entity.type
_entity.pdbx_description
1 polymer ?
#
loop_
_entity_poly.entity_id
_entity_poly.type
_entity_poly.pdbx_seq_one_letter_code
_entity_poly.pdbx_strand_id
1 'polypeptide(L)' 'MQPEILANAPRCGAKTRSGAPCRSPAVGGAARCRMHGGKGSGAPRGNRNAWKHGANSAEVAAIARYLRK' A
#
# COMPACT_ATOMS: atom_id res chain seq x y z
N MET A 1 26.04 -12.73 -1.11
CA MET A 1 26.01 -11.25 -1.15
C MET A 1 24.66 -10.81 -1.71
N GLN A 2 24.08 -9.72 -1.20
CA GLN A 2 22.94 -9.12 -1.89
C GLN A 2 23.43 -8.46 -3.18
N PRO A 3 22.70 -8.58 -4.30
CA PRO A 3 23.09 -7.91 -5.54
C PRO A 3 23.12 -6.40 -5.34
N GLU A 4 24.09 -5.72 -5.95
CA GLU A 4 24.37 -4.28 -5.75
C GLU A 4 23.14 -3.39 -5.97
N ILE A 5 22.29 -3.76 -6.94
CA ILE A 5 21.03 -3.09 -7.23
C ILE A 5 20.13 -3.02 -5.98
N LEU A 6 20.07 -4.09 -5.18
CA LEU A 6 19.27 -4.13 -3.95
C LEU A 6 19.96 -3.43 -2.77
N ALA A 7 21.29 -3.32 -2.78
CA ALA A 7 22.04 -2.54 -1.79
C ALA A 7 21.81 -1.03 -1.99
N ASN A 8 21.82 -0.57 -3.23
CA ASN A 8 21.64 0.84 -3.58
C ASN A 8 20.18 1.29 -3.64
N ALA A 9 19.23 0.35 -3.61
CA ALA A 9 17.80 0.68 -3.60
C ALA A 9 17.38 1.44 -2.32
N PRO A 10 16.43 2.39 -2.43
CA PRO A 10 15.86 3.06 -1.26
C PRO A 10 15.22 2.06 -0.30
N ARG A 11 15.24 2.36 1.00
CA ARG A 11 14.66 1.50 2.03
C ARG A 11 13.14 1.70 2.12
N CYS A 12 12.44 0.63 2.50
CA CYS A 12 11.00 0.65 2.69
C CYS A 12 10.57 1.65 3.78
N GLY A 13 9.70 2.60 3.44
CA GLY A 13 9.18 3.61 4.37
C GLY A 13 8.12 3.10 5.38
N ALA A 14 8.05 1.80 5.64
CA ALA A 14 7.09 1.21 6.58
C ALA A 14 7.78 0.85 7.90
N LYS A 15 7.00 0.75 8.98
CA LYS A 15 7.47 0.22 10.27
C LYS A 15 7.19 -1.27 10.36
N THR A 16 8.09 -2.02 10.98
CA THR A 16 7.89 -3.41 11.35
C THR A 16 6.86 -3.52 12.47
N ARG A 17 6.41 -4.75 12.78
CA ARG A 17 5.51 -5.00 13.91
C ARG A 17 6.09 -4.54 15.26
N SER A 18 7.41 -4.52 15.40
CA SER A 18 8.13 -4.00 16.57
C SER A 18 8.30 -2.47 16.57
N GLY A 19 7.78 -1.76 15.57
CA GLY A 19 7.85 -0.30 15.47
C GLY A 19 9.12 0.26 14.82
N ALA A 20 10.14 -0.58 14.58
CA ALA A 20 11.37 -0.19 13.92
C ALA A 20 11.17 0.08 12.41
N PRO A 21 11.99 0.93 11.76
CA PRO A 21 11.92 1.12 10.32
C PRO A 21 12.28 -0.17 9.56
N CYS A 22 11.56 -0.43 8.46
CA CYS A 22 11.83 -1.58 7.62
C CYS A 22 13.13 -1.40 6.83
N ARG A 23 14.06 -2.35 6.95
CA ARG A 23 15.38 -2.33 6.28
C ARG A 23 15.39 -2.97 4.89
N SER A 24 14.29 -3.60 4.47
CA SER A 24 14.17 -4.22 3.15
C SER A 24 14.22 -3.15 2.04
N PRO A 25 14.80 -3.45 0.87
CA PRO A 25 14.76 -2.56 -0.27
C PRO A 25 13.32 -2.36 -0.74
N ALA A 26 12.99 -1.15 -1.17
CA ALA A 26 11.72 -0.84 -1.81
C ALA A 26 11.66 -1.50 -3.20
N VAL A 27 10.45 -1.83 -3.64
CA VAL A 27 10.24 -2.28 -5.02
C VAL A 27 10.44 -1.08 -5.94
N GLY A 28 11.04 -1.29 -7.13
CA GLY A 28 11.28 -0.22 -8.10
C GLY A 28 10.01 0.60 -8.38
N GLY A 29 10.11 1.92 -8.27
CA GLY A 29 8.98 2.85 -8.44
C GLY A 29 7.99 2.92 -7.27
N ALA A 30 8.19 2.14 -6.20
CA ALA A 30 7.35 2.16 -5.00
C ALA A 30 8.11 2.66 -3.77
N ALA A 31 7.38 3.19 -2.78
CA ALA A 31 7.95 3.64 -1.50
C ALA A 31 8.13 2.50 -0.46
N ARG A 32 7.66 1.28 -0.76
CA ARG A 32 7.61 0.15 0.19
C ARG A 32 8.18 -1.12 -0.42
N CYS A 33 8.63 -2.05 0.42
CA CYS A 33 9.13 -3.35 -0.01
C CYS A 33 8.00 -4.31 -0.40
N ARG A 34 8.36 -5.44 -1.00
CA ARG A 34 7.41 -6.50 -1.39
C ARG A 34 6.49 -6.96 -0.24
N MET A 35 7.01 -6.98 1.00
CA MET A 35 6.27 -7.44 2.18
C MET A 35 5.35 -6.36 2.76
N HIS A 36 5.63 -5.08 2.51
CA HIS A 36 4.85 -3.96 3.01
C HIS A 36 4.01 -3.29 1.89
N GLY A 37 3.62 -4.06 0.87
CA GLY A 37 2.68 -3.60 -0.16
C GLY A 37 3.30 -2.91 -1.38
N GLY A 38 4.63 -2.93 -1.53
CA GLY A 38 5.32 -2.35 -2.69
C GLY A 38 4.95 -2.99 -4.03
N LYS A 39 4.45 -4.23 -4.02
CA LYS A 39 3.97 -4.92 -5.24
C LYS A 39 2.60 -4.41 -5.72
N GLY A 40 1.89 -3.61 -4.92
CA GLY A 40 0.54 -3.14 -5.28
C GLY A 40 -0.47 -4.30 -5.39
N SER A 41 -0.59 -5.13 -4.35
CA SER A 41 -1.53 -6.27 -4.33
C SER A 41 -3.00 -5.86 -4.11
N GLY A 42 -3.31 -4.57 -4.17
CA GLY A 42 -4.68 -4.06 -3.99
C GLY A 42 -5.50 -4.24 -5.26
N ALA A 43 -6.82 -4.32 -5.10
CA ALA A 43 -7.73 -4.22 -6.23
C ALA A 43 -7.53 -2.90 -6.98
N PRO A 44 -7.66 -2.89 -8.32
CA PRO A 44 -7.65 -1.63 -9.06
C PRO A 44 -8.79 -0.74 -8.59
N ARG A 45 -8.61 0.58 -8.71
CA ARG A 45 -9.67 1.55 -8.40
C ARG A 45 -10.89 1.23 -9.28
N GLY A 46 -12.05 1.14 -8.65
CA GLY A 46 -13.31 0.82 -9.35
C GLY A 46 -13.56 -0.67 -9.61
N ASN A 47 -12.77 -1.59 -9.02
CA ASN A 47 -13.04 -3.03 -9.12
C ASN A 47 -14.45 -3.37 -8.61
N ARG A 48 -15.22 -4.13 -9.41
CA ARG A 48 -16.57 -4.61 -9.06
C ARG A 48 -16.64 -6.10 -8.72
N ASN A 49 -15.53 -6.85 -8.83
CA ASN A 49 -15.51 -8.31 -8.64
C ASN A 49 -15.90 -8.76 -7.23
N ALA A 50 -15.74 -7.89 -6.23
CA ALA A 50 -16.16 -8.12 -4.84
C ALA A 50 -17.27 -7.15 -4.39
N TRP A 51 -18.02 -6.57 -5.33
CA TRP A 51 -19.12 -5.66 -5.03
C TRP A 51 -20.29 -6.43 -4.43
N LYS A 52 -20.70 -6.08 -3.20
CA LYS A 52 -21.84 -6.72 -2.52
C LYS A 52 -23.05 -5.80 -2.48
N HIS A 53 -22.99 -4.75 -1.66
CA HIS A 53 -24.12 -3.86 -1.37
C HIS A 53 -23.76 -2.36 -1.40
N GLY A 54 -22.61 -2.00 -1.99
CA GLY A 54 -22.24 -0.60 -2.21
C GLY A 54 -21.84 0.23 -0.98
N ALA A 55 -21.84 -0.32 0.25
CA ALA A 55 -21.49 0.47 1.46
C ALA A 55 -20.05 1.01 1.45
N ASN A 56 -19.13 0.36 0.72
CA ASN A 56 -17.75 0.82 0.53
C ASN A 56 -17.56 1.53 -0.82
N SER A 57 -18.65 1.95 -1.47
CA SER A 57 -18.58 2.69 -2.73
C SER A 57 -17.95 4.07 -2.54
N ALA A 58 -17.44 4.63 -3.63
CA ALA A 58 -16.90 5.98 -3.64
C ALA A 58 -17.95 7.03 -3.23
N GLU A 59 -19.22 6.82 -3.59
CA GLU A 59 -20.36 7.67 -3.24
C GLU A 59 -20.60 7.67 -1.73
N VAL A 60 -20.73 6.49 -1.10
CA VAL A 60 -20.93 6.38 0.36
C VAL A 60 -19.73 6.96 1.12
N ALA A 61 -18.50 6.73 0.63
CA ALA A 61 -17.30 7.32 1.22
C ALA A 61 -17.23 8.86 1.06
N ALA A 62 -17.87 9.43 0.05
CA ALA A 62 -18.01 10.88 -0.11
C ALA A 62 -19.05 11.44 0.86
N ILE A 63 -20.23 10.80 0.97
CA ILE A 63 -21.28 11.17 1.93
C ILE A 63 -20.72 11.14 3.36
N ALA A 64 -20.04 10.06 3.75
CA ALA A 64 -19.45 9.94 5.09
C ALA A 64 -18.33 10.95 5.38
N ARG A 65 -17.64 11.48 4.35
CA ARG A 65 -16.68 12.59 4.53
C ARG A 65 -17.39 13.92 4.73
N TYR A 66 -18.48 14.15 4.00
CA TYR A 66 -19.31 15.35 4.14
C TYR A 66 -19.94 15.42 5.54
N LEU A 67 -20.52 14.31 6.01
CA LEU A 67 -21.17 14.23 7.34
C LEU A 67 -20.19 14.29 8.53
N ARG A 68 -18.89 14.06 8.31
CA ARG A 68 -17.85 14.16 9.34
C ARG A 68 -17.28 15.57 9.49
N LYS A 69 -17.58 16.47 8.55
CA LYS A 69 -17.33 17.90 8.70
C LYS A 69 -18.46 18.51 9.51
#